data_AF-A0AAV5HMV6-F1
#
_entry.id   AF-A0AAV5HMV6-F1
#
_cell.length_a   1.000
_cell.length_b   1.000
_cell.length_c   1.000
_cell.angle_alpha   90.00
_cell.angle_beta   90.00
_cell.angle_gamma   90.00
#
_symmetry.space_group_name_H-M   'P 1'
#
loop_
_entity.id
_entity.type
_entity.pdbx_description
1 polymer ?
#
loop_
_entity_poly.entity_id
_entity_poly.type
_entity_poly.pdbx_seq_one_letter_code
_entity_poly.pdbx_strand_id
1 'polypeptide(L)'
;MADSKVETISRLAQWRIENFGPGSYRKSDPFKVGIWNWQLSIEKNRYLYIRLFPETSKLSKENPPIARFVLRVSTSGANRKFYISPGIPFHFSVPTC
;
A
#
# COMPACT_ATOMS: atom_id res chain seq x y z
N MET A 1 3.64 -13.36 13.97
CA MET A 1 3.04 -12.19 13.27
C MET A 1 4.13 -11.53 12.43
N ALA A 2 4.39 -12.05 11.22
CA ALA A 2 5.44 -11.54 10.33
C ALA A 2 4.88 -10.93 9.04
N ASP A 3 3.64 -11.28 8.67
CA ASP A 3 3.00 -10.86 7.43
C ASP A 3 2.48 -9.40 7.43
N SER A 4 2.70 -8.61 8.49
CA SER A 4 2.30 -7.19 8.55
C SER A 4 3.46 -6.22 8.30
N LYS A 5 4.71 -6.68 8.45
CA LYS A 5 5.88 -5.82 8.39
C LYS A 5 6.13 -5.33 6.95
N VAL A 6 6.31 -4.03 6.79
CA VAL A 6 6.71 -3.41 5.53
C VAL A 6 8.18 -3.01 5.59
N GLU A 7 8.97 -3.51 4.66
CA GLU A 7 10.35 -3.10 4.49
C GLU A 7 10.39 -1.81 3.69
N THR A 8 11.08 -0.79 4.20
CA THR A 8 11.21 0.51 3.53
C THR A 8 12.66 0.78 3.17
N ILE A 9 12.88 1.17 1.91
CA ILE A 9 14.19 1.53 1.38
C ILE A 9 14.04 2.84 0.62
N SER A 10 14.41 3.95 1.26
CA SER A 10 14.33 5.31 0.73
C SER A 10 12.92 5.71 0.24
N ARG A 11 12.58 5.43 -1.03
CA ARG A 11 11.27 5.73 -1.65
C ARG A 11 10.47 4.48 -2.01
N LEU A 12 10.99 3.30 -1.72
CA LEU A 12 10.35 2.02 -1.99
C LEU A 12 9.86 1.40 -0.69
N ALA A 13 8.63 0.92 -0.71
CA ALA A 13 8.04 0.12 0.36
C ALA A 13 7.70 -1.25 -0.20
N GLN A 14 8.18 -2.31 0.45
CA GLN A 14 7.97 -3.69 0.05
C GLN A 14 7.26 -4.43 1.17
N TRP A 15 6.11 -4.99 0.85
CA TRP A 15 5.34 -5.80 1.77
C TRP A 15 5.26 -7.22 1.23
N ARG A 16 5.76 -8.19 2.02
CA ARG A 16 5.74 -9.61 1.70
C ARG A 16 4.69 -10.30 2.57
N ILE A 17 3.84 -11.08 1.92
CA ILE A 17 2.83 -11.91 2.58
C ILE A 17 3.05 -13.33 2.07
N GLU A 18 3.32 -14.28 2.96
CA GLU A 18 3.63 -15.65 2.55
C GLU A 18 2.37 -16.47 2.29
N ASN A 19 1.36 -16.32 3.14
CA ASN A 19 0.12 -17.10 3.08
C ASN A 19 -1.09 -16.20 2.77
N PHE A 20 -1.35 -15.97 1.47
CA PHE A 20 -2.46 -15.14 1.01
C PHE A 20 -3.48 -15.95 0.19
N GLY A 21 -4.56 -16.37 0.86
CA GLY A 21 -5.63 -17.20 0.27
C GLY A 21 -6.83 -16.41 -0.26
N PRO A 22 -7.78 -17.08 -0.94
CA PRO A 22 -9.05 -16.46 -1.32
C PRO A 22 -9.85 -16.02 -0.08
N GLY A 23 -10.51 -14.87 -0.16
CA GLY A 23 -11.25 -14.26 0.96
C GLY A 23 -10.36 -13.61 2.03
N SER A 24 -9.05 -13.48 1.77
CA SER A 24 -8.12 -12.91 2.75
C SER A 24 -8.10 -11.38 2.68
N TYR A 25 -8.27 -10.75 3.83
CA TYR A 25 -7.95 -9.34 4.04
C TYR A 25 -6.71 -9.23 4.94
N ARG A 26 -5.74 -8.41 4.52
CA ARG A 26 -4.54 -8.12 5.30
C ARG A 26 -4.31 -6.61 5.34
N LYS A 27 -3.77 -6.16 6.46
CA LYS A 27 -3.39 -4.77 6.70
C LYS A 27 -1.95 -4.73 7.18
N SER A 28 -1.15 -3.84 6.60
CA SER A 28 0.25 -3.70 6.94
C SER A 28 0.45 -2.85 8.19
N ASP A 29 1.62 -2.96 8.80
CA ASP A 29 2.10 -1.99 9.77
C ASP A 29 2.30 -0.63 9.07
N PRO A 30 2.14 0.50 9.80
CA PRO A 30 2.46 1.81 9.27
C PRO A 30 3.93 1.89 8.85
N PHE A 31 4.19 2.54 7.73
CA PHE A 31 5.53 2.69 7.19
C PHE A 31 5.73 4.10 6.61
N LYS A 32 6.95 4.62 6.74
CA LYS A 32 7.26 5.98 6.30
C LYS A 32 7.84 5.98 4.89
N VAL A 33 7.28 6.80 4.00
CA VAL A 33 7.86 7.07 2.68
C VAL A 33 7.88 8.57 2.46
N GLY A 34 9.08 9.12 2.29
CA GLY A 34 9.28 10.57 2.34
C GLY A 34 8.95 11.12 3.72
N ILE A 35 8.09 12.15 3.76
CA ILE A 35 7.67 12.81 5.01
C ILE A 35 6.38 12.23 5.62
N TRP A 36 5.67 11.39 4.87
CA TRP A 36 4.35 10.88 5.25
C TRP A 36 4.41 9.44 5.75
N ASN A 37 3.58 9.13 6.74
CA ASN A 37 3.30 7.77 7.17
C ASN A 37 2.17 7.20 6.31
N TRP A 38 2.37 5.99 5.84
CA TRP A 38 1.47 5.27 4.95
C TRP A 38 1.11 3.93 5.53
N GLN A 39 -0.03 3.41 5.09
CA GLN A 39 -0.48 2.07 5.45
C GLN A 39 -1.11 1.40 4.23
N LEU A 40 -0.74 0.15 3.99
CA LEU A 40 -1.27 -0.66 2.91
C LEU A 40 -2.33 -1.63 3.44
N SER A 41 -3.40 -1.80 2.69
CA SER A 41 -4.30 -2.93 2.87
C SER A 41 -4.52 -3.65 1.54
N ILE A 42 -4.62 -4.97 1.64
CA ILE A 42 -4.81 -5.85 0.50
C ILE A 42 -5.99 -6.77 0.80
N GLU A 43 -6.90 -6.87 -0.15
CA GLU A 43 -8.09 -7.71 -0.07
C GLU A 43 -8.16 -8.60 -1.30
N LYS A 44 -8.24 -9.91 -1.09
CA LYS A 44 -8.37 -10.90 -2.18
C LYS A 44 -9.76 -11.49 -2.20
N ASN A 45 -10.58 -10.97 -3.09
CA ASN A 45 -11.87 -11.56 -3.46
C ASN A 45 -11.77 -12.10 -4.90
N ARG A 46 -12.77 -11.85 -5.76
CA ARG A 46 -12.69 -12.11 -7.21
C ARG A 46 -11.51 -11.39 -7.85
N TYR A 47 -11.20 -10.19 -7.37
CA TYR A 47 -10.05 -9.38 -7.77
C TYR A 47 -9.12 -9.14 -6.57
N LEU A 48 -7.89 -8.72 -6.87
CA LEU A 48 -6.95 -8.25 -5.87
C LEU A 48 -7.14 -6.74 -5.72
N TYR A 49 -7.67 -6.30 -4.58
CA TYR A 49 -7.79 -4.88 -4.26
C TYR A 49 -6.63 -4.48 -3.38
N ILE A 50 -5.94 -3.41 -3.77
CA ILE A 50 -4.85 -2.84 -3.00
C ILE A 50 -5.20 -1.39 -2.72
N ARG A 51 -5.20 -1.02 -1.44
CA ARG A 51 -5.53 0.32 -0.99
C ARG A 51 -4.34 0.86 -0.20
N LEU A 52 -3.97 2.10 -0.48
CA LEU A 52 -2.93 2.84 0.21
C LEU A 52 -3.59 4.01 0.93
N PHE A 53 -3.33 4.15 2.22
CA PHE A 53 -3.89 5.22 3.04
C PHE A 53 -2.77 6.02 3.69
N PRO A 54 -2.83 7.35 3.67
CA PRO A 54 -2.00 8.16 4.55
C PRO A 54 -2.51 8.03 5.98
N GLU A 55 -1.60 7.97 6.94
CA GLU A 55 -1.97 8.09 8.35
C GLU A 55 -2.48 9.51 8.61
N THR A 56 -3.70 9.62 9.15
CA THR A 56 -4.29 10.91 9.49
C THR A 56 -3.51 11.55 10.63
N SER A 57 -2.67 12.52 10.32
CA SER A 57 -1.95 13.36 11.28
C SER A 57 -2.52 14.79 11.23
N LYS A 58 -2.17 15.64 12.20
CA LYS A 58 -2.58 17.07 12.15
C LYS A 58 -2.14 17.74 10.84
N LEU A 59 -0.96 17.36 10.31
CA LEU A 59 -0.41 17.84 9.05
C LEU A 59 -1.20 17.38 7.81
N SER A 60 -1.73 16.15 7.80
CA SER A 60 -2.48 15.64 6.64
C SER A 60 -3.88 16.27 6.49
N LYS A 61 -4.42 16.84 7.59
CA LYS A 61 -5.72 17.55 7.57
C LYS A 61 -5.61 18.94 6.92
N GLU A 62 -4.46 19.59 7.07
CA GLU A 62 -4.21 20.94 6.55
C GLU A 62 -3.61 20.90 5.15
N ASN A 63 -2.67 19.97 4.91
CA ASN A 63 -2.03 19.77 3.61
C ASN A 63 -2.11 18.30 3.19
N PRO A 64 -3.07 17.94 2.32
CA PRO A 64 -3.18 16.58 1.83
C PRO A 64 -1.91 16.14 1.09
N PRO A 65 -1.41 14.91 1.31
CA PRO A 65 -0.25 14.43 0.58
C PRO A 65 -0.55 14.30 -0.91
N ILE A 66 0.20 15.03 -1.75
CA ILE A 66 0.23 14.79 -3.19
C ILE A 66 1.37 13.82 -3.46
N ALA A 67 1.03 12.61 -3.90
CA ALA A 67 2.04 11.57 -4.14
C ALA A 67 1.69 10.73 -5.36
N ARG A 68 2.71 10.37 -6.13
CA ARG A 68 2.60 9.43 -7.24
C ARG A 68 3.22 8.11 -6.82
N PHE A 69 2.40 7.07 -6.76
CA PHE A 69 2.84 5.72 -6.44
C PHE A 69 2.85 4.86 -7.69
N VAL A 70 3.88 4.02 -7.81
CA VAL A 70 3.90 2.92 -8.76
C VAL A 70 3.73 1.66 -7.95
N LEU A 71 2.55 1.05 -8.05
CA LEU A 71 2.27 -0.20 -7.38
C LEU A 71 2.74 -1.36 -8.25
N ARG A 72 3.55 -2.25 -7.67
CA ARG A 72 4.02 -3.47 -8.32
C ARG A 72 3.61 -4.67 -7.48
N VAL A 73 2.90 -5.61 -8.10
CA VAL A 73 2.51 -6.86 -7.47
C VAL A 73 3.22 -8.00 -8.16
N SER A 74 3.91 -8.82 -7.38
CA SER A 74 4.53 -10.06 -7.84
C SER A 74 4.01 -11.23 -7.04
N THR A 75 3.58 -12.28 -7.72
CA THR A 75 3.23 -13.55 -7.08
C THR A 75 4.41 -14.51 -7.12
N SER A 76 4.71 -15.14 -5.98
CA SER A 76 5.70 -16.23 -5.90
C SER A 76 5.07 -17.51 -6.47
N GLY A 77 5.29 -17.79 -7.74
CA GLY A 77 4.85 -19.01 -8.43
C GLY A 77 5.61 -19.22 -9.73
N ALA A 78 5.44 -20.40 -10.36
CA ALA A 78 6.19 -20.80 -11.56
C ALA A 78 6.03 -19.83 -12.77
N ASN A 79 5.00 -18.99 -12.76
CA ASN A 79 4.70 -18.02 -13.82
C ASN A 79 4.70 -16.59 -13.24
N ARG A 80 5.88 -16.11 -12.81
CA ARG A 80 6.07 -14.78 -12.19
C ARG A 80 5.62 -13.68 -13.16
N LYS A 81 4.38 -13.20 -12.99
CA LYS A 81 3.86 -12.03 -13.68
C LYS A 81 3.88 -10.83 -12.73
N PHE A 82 4.43 -9.71 -13.20
CA PHE A 82 4.35 -8.44 -12.51
C PHE A 82 3.13 -7.68 -12.99
N TYR A 83 2.23 -7.35 -12.08
CA TYR A 83 1.15 -6.39 -12.35
C TYR A 83 1.62 -5.02 -11.89
N ILE A 84 1.72 -4.08 -12.82
CA ILE A 84 2.18 -2.72 -12.55
C ILE A 84 1.00 -1.77 -12.76
N SER A 85 0.68 -0.96 -11.75
CA SER A 85 -0.34 0.06 -11.92
C SER A 85 0.14 1.12 -12.92
N PRO A 86 -0.73 1.65 -13.80
CA PRO A 86 -0.40 2.88 -14.52
C PRO A 86 -0.06 3.94 -13.48
N GLY A 87 1.07 4.62 -13.62
CA GLY A 87 1.60 5.57 -12.64
C GLY A 87 0.76 6.84 -12.53
N ILE A 88 -0.47 6.71 -12.05
CA ILE A 88 -1.44 7.77 -11.91
C ILE A 88 -1.09 8.58 -10.65
N PRO A 89 -1.06 9.92 -10.72
CA PRO A 89 -0.95 10.75 -9.53
C PRO A 89 -2.16 10.56 -8.63
N PHE A 90 -1.95 10.23 -7.34
CA PHE A 90 -3.02 10.17 -6.36
C PHE A 90 -3.03 11.48 -5.55
N HIS A 91 -4.16 12.18 -5.58
CA HIS A 91 -4.42 13.30 -4.71
C HIS A 91 -5.25 12.82 -3.53
N PHE A 92 -4.66 12.74 -2.34
CA PHE A 92 -5.34 12.24 -1.15
C PHE A 92 -6.08 13.37 -0.46
N SER A 93 -7.32 13.66 -0.84
CA SER A 93 -8.17 14.56 -0.03
C SER A 93 -8.64 13.79 1.21
N VAL A 94 -8.25 14.22 2.41
CA VAL A 94 -8.81 13.67 3.66
C VAL A 94 -10.24 14.18 3.74
N PRO A 95 -11.28 13.32 3.77
CA PRO A 95 -12.62 13.81 4.02
C PRO A 95 -12.66 14.36 5.44
N THR A 96 -12.74 15.68 5.56
CA THR A 96 -13.16 16.34 6.79
C THR A 96 -14.60 15.90 7.05
N CYS A 97 -14.81 15.11 8.11
CA CYS A 97 -16.13 14.95 8.70
C CYS A 97 -16.65 16.29 9.19
#